data_AF-A0A4P9XCU6-F1
#
_entry.id   AF-A0A4P9XCU6-F1
#
_cell.length_a   1.000
_cell.length_b   1.000
_cell.length_c   1.000
_cell.angle_alpha   90.00
_cell.angle_beta   90.00
_cell.angle_gamma   90.00
#
_symmetry.space_group_name_H-M   'P 1'
#
loop_
_entity.id
_entity.type
_entity.pdbx_description
1 polymer ?
#
loop_
_entity_poly.entity_id
_entity_poly.type
_entity_poly.pdbx_seq_one_letter_code
_entity_poly.pdbx_strand_id
1 'polypeptide(L)'
;ELESVFAHIKRYKPQILDLDTELKPFVPDYIPAIGDIDGMIKIARPDGEPTRLGLGLVDEPAPQQSDPAALVFFLRNMSKTLAPDQTQAVHTLTAAEVRQNPKRIDGWLSSIKTLHQQQPPPSVQYTAPMPEIDDLMQQWPRDVERTLRQMLLPDAGVPLAFKDYAALVAVLLDIPVRSAHALPAGAPAPAGAGKTKETTGLIEALHLVFSLFSEFQNSGHFR
;
A
#
# COMPACT_ATOMS: atom_id res chain seq x y z
N GLU A 1 39.11 -45.15 -55.05
CA GLU A 1 38.25 -44.02 -54.62
C GLU A 1 36.99 -44.44 -53.84
N LEU A 2 36.02 -45.14 -54.44
CA LEU A 2 34.72 -45.40 -53.79
C LEU A 2 34.81 -46.28 -52.53
N GLU A 3 35.69 -47.30 -52.54
CA GLU A 3 35.90 -48.18 -51.38
C GLU A 3 36.50 -47.45 -50.17
N SER A 4 37.35 -46.45 -50.41
CA SER A 4 37.92 -45.59 -49.36
C SER A 4 36.81 -44.85 -48.63
N VAL A 5 35.84 -44.28 -49.35
CA VAL A 5 34.71 -43.55 -48.76
C VAL A 5 33.85 -44.48 -47.89
N PHE A 6 33.54 -45.68 -48.38
CA PHE A 6 32.78 -46.66 -47.59
C PHE A 6 33.54 -47.15 -46.35
N ALA A 7 34.87 -47.22 -46.40
CA ALA A 7 35.69 -47.51 -45.23
C ALA A 7 35.61 -46.40 -44.16
N HIS A 8 35.58 -45.13 -44.58
CA HIS A 8 35.43 -43.99 -43.66
C HIS A 8 34.04 -43.96 -43.00
N ILE A 9 32.98 -44.32 -43.74
CA ILE A 9 31.62 -44.41 -43.20
C ILE A 9 31.53 -45.49 -42.10
N LYS A 10 32.12 -46.67 -42.33
CA LYS A 10 32.15 -47.75 -41.31
C LYS A 10 32.96 -47.38 -40.06
N ARG A 11 33.88 -46.43 -40.18
CA ARG A 11 34.77 -45.99 -39.08
C ARG A 11 34.15 -44.91 -38.22
N TYR A 12 33.09 -44.24 -38.68
CA TYR A 12 32.39 -43.24 -37.92
C TYR A 12 31.50 -43.90 -36.86
N LYS A 13 31.78 -43.61 -35.59
CA LYS A 13 30.87 -43.89 -34.47
C LYS A 13 30.37 -42.54 -33.93
N PRO A 14 29.05 -42.28 -33.93
CA PRO A 14 28.53 -41.04 -33.38
C PRO A 14 28.84 -41.00 -31.88
N GLN A 15 29.39 -39.88 -31.42
CA GLN A 15 29.52 -39.62 -29.99
C GLN A 15 28.14 -39.23 -29.46
N ILE A 16 27.57 -40.08 -28.61
CA ILE A 16 26.37 -39.74 -27.85
C ILE A 16 26.88 -38.97 -26.62
N LEU A 17 26.84 -37.64 -26.69
CA LEU A 17 27.04 -36.80 -25.50
C LEU A 17 25.72 -36.73 -24.75
N ASP A 18 25.67 -37.30 -23.56
CA ASP A 18 24.58 -37.10 -22.62
C ASP A 18 24.83 -35.76 -21.90
N LEU A 19 24.02 -34.76 -22.22
CA LEU A 19 24.14 -33.41 -21.66
C LEU A 19 23.25 -33.34 -20.43
N ASP A 20 23.84 -33.16 -19.25
CA ASP A 20 23.08 -32.89 -18.02
C ASP A 20 22.29 -31.58 -18.18
N THR A 21 20.96 -31.67 -18.24
CA THR A 21 20.10 -30.49 -18.26
C THR A 21 19.95 -29.91 -16.86
N GLU A 22 20.73 -28.88 -16.52
CA GLU A 22 20.43 -28.04 -15.37
C GLU A 22 19.20 -27.18 -15.65
N LEU A 23 18.03 -27.57 -15.13
CA LEU A 23 16.84 -26.72 -15.10
C LEU A 23 17.06 -25.60 -14.08
N LYS A 24 17.59 -24.46 -14.52
CA LYS A 24 17.58 -23.23 -13.72
C LYS A 24 16.22 -22.55 -13.87
N PRO A 25 15.50 -22.25 -12.77
CA PRO A 25 14.28 -21.47 -12.84
C PRO A 25 14.57 -20.11 -13.46
N PHE A 26 14.01 -19.83 -14.62
CA PHE A 26 14.02 -18.51 -15.22
C PHE A 26 12.96 -17.67 -14.52
N VAL A 27 13.38 -16.85 -13.56
CA VAL A 27 12.54 -15.81 -12.96
C VAL A 27 12.92 -14.49 -13.65
N PRO A 28 12.18 -14.07 -14.69
CA PRO A 28 12.46 -12.78 -15.31
C PRO A 28 12.27 -11.66 -14.29
N ASP A 29 13.15 -10.67 -14.34
CA ASP A 29 12.98 -9.43 -13.58
C ASP A 29 11.61 -8.83 -13.92
N TYR A 30 10.92 -8.30 -12.91
CA TYR A 30 9.60 -7.68 -13.09
C TYR A 30 9.73 -6.45 -13.99
N ILE A 31 9.55 -6.62 -15.29
CA ILE A 31 9.38 -5.52 -16.22
C ILE A 31 7.93 -5.05 -16.04
N PRO A 32 7.71 -3.76 -15.72
CA PRO A 32 6.35 -3.25 -15.67
C PRO A 32 5.72 -3.47 -17.04
N ALA A 33 4.64 -4.24 -17.08
CA ALA A 33 3.80 -4.34 -18.25
C ALA A 33 3.11 -2.98 -18.42
N ILE A 34 3.80 -2.06 -19.11
CA ILE A 34 3.15 -0.89 -19.69
C ILE A 34 2.13 -1.51 -20.65
N GLY A 35 0.85 -1.46 -20.26
CA GLY A 35 -0.23 -1.96 -21.11
C GLY A 35 -0.13 -1.35 -22.50
N ASP A 36 -0.65 -2.06 -23.51
CA ASP A 36 -0.65 -1.55 -24.87
C ASP A 36 -1.20 -0.13 -24.91
N ILE A 37 -0.42 0.78 -25.48
CA ILE A 37 -0.83 2.16 -25.68
C ILE A 37 -1.98 2.13 -26.68
N ASP A 38 -3.21 2.45 -26.24
CA ASP A 38 -4.35 2.58 -27.17
C ASP A 38 -3.96 3.62 -28.22
N GLY A 39 -3.83 3.18 -29.48
CA GLY A 39 -3.49 4.04 -30.61
C GLY A 39 -4.54 5.11 -30.91
N MET A 40 -5.64 5.14 -30.15
CA MET A 40 -6.78 6.05 -30.33
C MET A 40 -7.39 5.97 -31.74
N ILE A 41 -7.17 4.85 -32.44
CA ILE A 41 -7.71 4.59 -33.78
C ILE A 41 -9.16 4.15 -33.59
N LYS A 42 -10.06 5.12 -33.42
CA LYS A 42 -11.51 4.87 -33.33
C LYS A 42 -12.12 4.91 -34.72
N ILE A 43 -13.01 3.96 -35.00
CA ILE A 43 -13.80 3.95 -36.24
C ILE A 43 -14.67 5.21 -36.21
N ALA A 44 -14.66 5.99 -37.30
CA ALA A 44 -15.50 7.16 -37.41
C ALA A 44 -16.97 6.76 -37.29
N ARG A 45 -17.77 7.59 -36.60
CA ARG A 45 -19.19 7.32 -36.46
C ARG A 45 -19.84 7.25 -37.85
N PRO A 46 -20.81 6.33 -38.05
CA PRO A 46 -21.50 6.18 -39.33
C PRO A 46 -22.38 7.41 -39.70
N ASP A 47 -22.63 8.32 -38.75
CA ASP A 47 -23.37 9.57 -38.95
C ASP A 47 -22.49 10.75 -39.42
N GLY A 48 -21.16 10.60 -39.44
CA GLY A 48 -20.22 11.66 -39.82
C GLY A 48 -19.93 12.70 -38.73
N GLU A 49 -20.50 12.54 -37.53
CA GLU A 49 -20.24 13.44 -36.40
C GLU A 49 -18.87 13.15 -35.75
N PRO A 50 -18.18 14.19 -35.21
CA PRO A 50 -16.87 14.02 -34.61
C PRO A 50 -16.93 13.12 -33.37
N THR A 51 -16.04 12.12 -33.32
CA THR A 51 -15.93 11.22 -32.17
C THR A 51 -15.16 11.91 -31.05
N ARG A 52 -15.82 12.19 -29.92
CA ARG A 52 -15.21 12.80 -28.72
C ARG A 52 -14.84 11.79 -27.63
N LEU A 53 -15.14 10.51 -27.85
CA LEU A 53 -14.81 9.41 -26.95
C LEU A 53 -13.28 9.23 -26.89
N GLY A 54 -12.72 9.10 -25.69
CA GLY A 54 -11.28 9.08 -25.44
C GLY A 54 -10.60 10.46 -25.42
N LEU A 55 -11.22 11.51 -25.99
CA LEU A 55 -10.67 12.88 -26.01
C LEU A 55 -11.31 13.81 -24.97
N GLY A 56 -12.63 13.73 -24.79
CA GLY A 56 -13.38 14.52 -23.80
C GLY A 56 -14.18 13.68 -22.81
N LEU A 57 -14.55 12.46 -23.19
CA LEU A 57 -15.22 11.49 -22.32
C LEU A 57 -14.35 10.23 -22.26
N VAL A 58 -14.14 9.69 -21.06
CA VAL A 58 -13.35 8.46 -20.86
C VAL A 58 -14.03 7.30 -21.60
N ASP A 59 -13.24 6.57 -22.39
CA ASP A 59 -13.71 5.39 -23.14
C ASP A 59 -13.63 4.15 -22.25
N GLU A 60 -14.73 3.88 -21.53
CA GLU A 60 -14.85 2.73 -20.64
C GLU A 60 -15.64 1.59 -21.30
N PRO A 61 -15.34 0.33 -20.98
CA PRO A 61 -16.06 -0.80 -21.53
C PRO A 61 -17.57 -0.68 -21.25
N ALA A 62 -18.37 -0.75 -22.32
CA ALA A 62 -19.83 -0.62 -22.29
C ALA A 62 -20.56 -1.43 -21.20
N PRO A 63 -20.16 -2.68 -20.82
CA PRO A 63 -20.87 -3.41 -19.78
C PRO A 63 -20.67 -2.87 -18.35
N GLN A 64 -19.61 -2.11 -18.08
CA GLN A 64 -19.33 -1.59 -16.74
C GLN A 64 -18.74 -0.19 -16.82
N GLN A 65 -19.63 0.78 -16.98
CA GLN A 65 -19.29 2.20 -16.91
C GLN A 65 -19.30 2.69 -15.46
N SER A 66 -18.32 3.51 -15.11
CA SER A 66 -18.21 4.19 -13.84
C SER A 66 -19.27 5.28 -13.72
N ASP A 67 -19.72 5.53 -12.50
CA ASP A 67 -20.59 6.66 -12.22
C ASP A 67 -19.74 7.96 -12.24
N PRO A 68 -20.05 8.94 -13.11
CA PRO A 68 -19.28 10.16 -13.22
C PRO A 68 -19.16 10.91 -11.89
N ALA A 69 -20.18 10.87 -11.02
CA ALA A 69 -20.09 11.47 -9.69
C ALA A 69 -19.05 10.75 -8.81
N ALA A 70 -19.13 9.42 -8.74
CA ALA A 70 -18.20 8.61 -7.95
C ALA A 70 -16.74 8.74 -8.46
N LEU A 71 -16.55 8.81 -9.78
CA LEU A 71 -15.23 8.99 -10.40
C LEU A 71 -14.61 10.35 -10.02
N VAL A 72 -15.39 11.43 -10.00
CA VAL A 72 -14.91 12.74 -9.55
C VAL A 72 -14.46 12.70 -8.08
N PHE A 73 -15.24 12.05 -7.21
CA PHE A 73 -14.83 11.86 -5.81
C PHE A 73 -13.52 11.07 -5.69
N PHE A 74 -13.36 10.03 -6.51
CA PHE A 74 -12.14 9.21 -6.55
C PHE A 74 -10.93 10.03 -7.03
N LEU A 75 -11.06 10.76 -8.13
CA LEU A 75 -10.02 11.63 -8.68
C LEU A 75 -9.62 12.73 -7.67
N ARG A 76 -10.59 13.30 -6.94
CA ARG A 76 -10.30 14.27 -5.88
C ARG A 76 -9.52 13.64 -4.73
N ASN A 77 -9.92 12.45 -4.28
CA ASN A 77 -9.21 11.73 -3.22
C ASN A 77 -7.77 11.40 -3.64
N MET A 78 -7.56 10.98 -4.89
CA MET A 78 -6.22 10.67 -5.42
C MET A 78 -5.35 11.91 -5.59
N SER A 79 -5.90 12.98 -6.15
CA SER A 79 -5.12 14.16 -6.53
C SER A 79 -4.66 15.00 -5.35
N LYS A 80 -5.31 14.92 -4.17
CA LYS A 80 -5.02 15.70 -2.92
C LYS A 80 -4.83 17.24 -3.10
N THR A 81 -4.95 17.78 -4.30
CA THR A 81 -4.46 19.12 -4.70
C THR A 81 -5.41 19.91 -5.60
N LEU A 82 -6.57 19.36 -5.98
CA LEU A 82 -7.56 20.15 -6.71
C LEU A 82 -8.26 21.14 -5.76
N ALA A 83 -7.95 22.43 -5.96
CA ALA A 83 -8.56 23.57 -5.30
C ALA A 83 -10.10 23.50 -5.37
N PRO A 84 -10.82 24.05 -4.37
CA PRO A 84 -12.28 23.91 -4.23
C PRO A 84 -13.12 24.73 -5.23
N ASP A 85 -12.56 25.19 -6.34
CA ASP A 85 -13.17 26.24 -7.17
C ASP A 85 -14.00 25.74 -8.37
N GLN A 86 -14.58 24.56 -8.28
CA GLN A 86 -15.70 24.21 -9.15
C GLN A 86 -16.82 23.61 -8.30
N THR A 87 -17.87 24.41 -8.11
CA THR A 87 -19.20 23.99 -7.71
C THR A 87 -19.74 22.98 -8.71
N GLN A 88 -19.30 21.73 -8.61
CA GLN A 88 -19.84 20.66 -9.43
C GLN A 88 -21.13 20.13 -8.84
N ALA A 89 -22.11 19.99 -9.73
CA ALA A 89 -23.45 19.52 -9.46
C ALA A 89 -23.40 18.13 -8.81
N VAL A 90 -23.85 18.06 -7.56
CA VAL A 90 -24.28 16.81 -6.97
C VAL A 90 -25.39 16.27 -7.90
N HIS A 91 -25.12 15.14 -8.57
CA HIS A 91 -26.14 14.47 -9.36
C HIS A 91 -27.30 14.09 -8.43
N THR A 92 -28.34 14.91 -8.45
CA THR A 92 -29.54 14.71 -7.64
C THR A 92 -30.41 13.70 -8.39
N LEU A 93 -30.53 12.50 -7.83
CA LEU A 93 -31.44 11.50 -8.38
C LEU A 93 -32.88 11.95 -8.11
N THR A 94 -33.66 12.07 -9.17
CA THR A 94 -35.10 12.33 -9.03
C THR A 94 -35.82 11.04 -8.62
N ALA A 95 -36.94 11.16 -7.90
CA ALA A 95 -37.71 10.01 -7.44
C ALA A 95 -38.22 9.11 -8.59
N ALA A 96 -38.33 9.66 -9.81
CA ALA A 96 -38.69 8.91 -11.01
C ALA A 96 -37.57 7.96 -11.49
N GLU A 97 -36.32 8.43 -11.48
CA GLU A 97 -35.14 7.64 -11.90
C GLU A 97 -34.85 6.50 -10.91
N VAL A 98 -35.07 6.75 -9.62
CA VAL A 98 -34.92 5.74 -8.56
C VAL A 98 -35.93 4.61 -8.70
N ARG A 99 -37.18 4.93 -9.08
CA ARG A 99 -38.22 3.92 -9.34
C ARG A 99 -37.93 3.09 -10.58
N GLN A 100 -37.31 3.69 -11.60
CA GLN A 100 -36.96 3.00 -12.83
C GLN A 100 -35.76 2.07 -12.66
N ASN A 101 -34.79 2.43 -11.81
CA ASN A 101 -33.60 1.61 -11.58
C ASN A 101 -33.11 1.68 -10.11
N PRO A 102 -33.66 0.87 -9.20
CA PRO A 102 -33.25 0.86 -7.79
C PRO A 102 -31.80 0.39 -7.59
N LYS A 103 -31.27 -0.44 -8.51
CA LYS A 103 -29.89 -0.95 -8.45
C LYS A 103 -28.83 0.14 -8.59
N ARG A 104 -29.20 1.32 -9.11
CA ARG A 104 -28.29 2.46 -9.23
C ARG A 104 -27.86 2.98 -7.84
N ILE A 105 -28.75 2.91 -6.86
CA ILE A 105 -28.44 3.29 -5.47
C ILE A 105 -27.45 2.29 -4.86
N ASP A 106 -27.69 1.00 -5.06
CA ASP A 106 -26.80 -0.06 -4.54
C ASP A 106 -25.40 0.05 -5.16
N GLY A 107 -25.33 0.31 -6.47
CA GLY A 107 -24.08 0.56 -7.18
C GLY A 107 -23.33 1.77 -6.63
N TRP A 108 -24.00 2.92 -6.50
CA TRP A 108 -23.41 4.12 -5.92
C TRP A 108 -22.93 3.90 -4.47
N LEU A 109 -23.74 3.23 -3.64
CA LEU A 109 -23.38 2.90 -2.26
C LEU A 109 -22.13 2.01 -2.20
N SER A 110 -22.00 1.05 -3.11
CA SER A 110 -20.81 0.20 -3.20
C SER A 110 -19.56 1.01 -3.59
N SER A 111 -19.69 1.95 -4.52
CA SER A 111 -18.59 2.84 -4.95
C SER A 111 -18.14 3.76 -3.81
N ILE A 112 -19.07 4.35 -3.06
CA ILE A 112 -18.74 5.20 -1.89
C ILE A 112 -18.12 4.38 -0.75
N LYS A 113 -18.62 3.17 -0.48
CA LYS A 113 -18.00 2.28 0.51
C LYS A 113 -16.56 1.95 0.13
N THR A 114 -16.31 1.66 -1.15
CA THR A 114 -14.97 1.39 -1.67
C THR A 114 -14.06 2.61 -1.53
N LEU A 115 -14.57 3.82 -1.83
CA LEU A 115 -13.84 5.07 -1.63
C LEU A 115 -13.43 5.27 -0.17
N HIS A 116 -14.35 5.06 0.77
CA HIS A 116 -14.08 5.21 2.20
C HIS A 116 -13.14 4.12 2.74
N GLN A 117 -13.16 2.91 2.19
CA GLN A 117 -12.20 1.86 2.56
C GLN A 117 -10.76 2.20 2.17
N GLN A 118 -10.59 2.94 1.07
CA GLN A 118 -9.28 3.39 0.60
C GLN A 118 -8.79 4.66 1.31
N GLN A 119 -9.68 5.40 1.96
CA GLN A 119 -9.25 6.48 2.84
C GLN A 119 -8.73 5.88 4.15
N PRO A 120 -7.49 6.23 4.57
CA PRO A 120 -7.06 5.86 5.90
C PRO A 120 -8.04 6.48 6.90
N PRO A 121 -8.49 5.74 7.92
CA PRO A 121 -9.40 6.27 8.92
C PRO A 121 -8.78 7.54 9.53
N PRO A 122 -9.58 8.61 9.72
CA PRO A 122 -9.09 9.90 10.20
C PRO A 122 -8.54 9.82 11.64
N SER A 123 -8.86 8.76 12.37
CA SER A 123 -8.31 8.47 13.69
C SER A 123 -7.77 7.05 13.76
N VAL A 124 -6.57 6.92 14.32
CA VAL A 124 -5.97 5.63 14.68
C VAL A 124 -6.54 5.22 16.02
N GLN A 125 -7.27 4.10 16.05
CA GLN A 125 -7.72 3.49 17.30
C GLN A 125 -6.66 2.49 17.76
N TYR A 126 -6.00 2.79 18.88
CA TYR A 126 -5.01 1.90 19.47
C TYR A 126 -5.69 0.72 20.17
N THR A 127 -5.07 -0.46 20.09
CA THR A 127 -5.62 -1.69 20.68
C THR A 127 -5.49 -1.69 22.22
N ALA A 128 -4.62 -0.85 22.78
CA ALA A 128 -4.31 -0.74 24.20
C ALA A 128 -4.25 0.75 24.62
N PRO A 129 -4.37 1.07 25.93
CA PRO A 129 -4.13 2.43 26.40
C PRO A 129 -2.68 2.82 26.07
N MET A 130 -2.52 3.86 25.26
CA MET A 130 -1.23 4.46 24.98
C MET A 130 -1.16 5.85 25.63
N PRO A 131 0.05 6.35 25.95
CA PRO A 131 0.22 7.71 26.46
C PRO A 131 -0.29 8.76 25.46
N GLU A 132 -0.80 9.88 25.98
CA GLU A 132 -1.14 11.03 25.16
C GLU A 132 0.13 11.74 24.68
N ILE A 133 0.06 12.41 23.54
CA ILE A 133 1.25 13.07 22.95
C ILE A 133 1.76 14.18 23.87
N ASP A 134 0.87 14.94 24.52
CA ASP A 134 1.24 16.02 25.44
C ASP A 134 2.05 15.52 26.66
N ASP A 135 1.75 14.32 27.16
CA ASP A 135 2.48 13.70 28.27
C ASP A 135 3.91 13.34 27.83
N LEU A 136 4.07 12.86 26.60
CA LEU A 136 5.37 12.52 26.01
C LEU A 136 6.22 13.75 25.64
N MET A 137 5.59 14.91 25.48
CA MET A 137 6.29 16.18 25.21
C MET A 137 6.83 16.85 26.49
N GLN A 138 6.56 16.27 27.67
CA GLN A 138 7.05 16.81 28.92
C GLN A 138 8.58 16.73 29.03
N GLN A 139 9.17 17.68 29.77
CA GLN A 139 10.59 17.65 30.09
C GLN A 139 11.00 16.37 30.83
N TRP A 140 12.14 15.79 30.45
CA TRP A 140 12.70 14.61 31.11
C TRP A 140 12.96 14.86 32.60
N PRO A 141 12.72 13.87 33.48
CA PRO A 141 13.16 13.95 34.87
C PRO A 141 14.68 14.18 34.96
N ARG A 142 15.11 15.00 35.93
CA ARG A 142 16.51 15.43 36.06
C ARG A 142 17.52 14.28 36.14
N ASP A 143 17.12 13.17 36.75
CA ASP A 143 17.97 11.98 36.89
C ASP A 143 18.16 11.28 35.53
N VAL A 144 17.08 11.16 34.75
CA VAL A 144 17.12 10.58 33.40
C VAL A 144 17.91 11.46 32.45
N GLU A 145 17.69 12.78 32.49
CA GLU A 145 18.41 13.74 31.66
C GLU A 145 19.92 13.69 31.90
N ARG A 146 20.35 13.59 33.17
CA ARG A 146 21.77 13.47 33.51
C ARG A 146 22.38 12.20 32.93
N THR A 147 21.68 11.08 33.00
CA THR A 147 22.14 9.80 32.44
C THR A 147 22.20 9.85 30.91
N LEU A 148 21.19 10.42 30.25
CA LEU A 148 21.17 10.58 28.80
C LEU A 148 22.31 11.48 28.29
N ARG A 149 22.70 12.51 29.03
CA ARG A 149 23.87 13.35 28.69
C ARG A 149 25.20 12.62 28.81
N GLN A 150 25.27 11.56 29.61
CA GLN A 150 26.48 10.76 29.83
C GLN A 150 26.57 9.55 28.91
N MET A 151 25.44 9.08 28.40
CA MET A 151 25.36 7.92 27.52
C MET A 151 25.38 8.34 26.05
N LEU A 152 26.13 7.59 25.23
CA LEU A 152 25.96 7.63 23.79
C LEU A 152 24.71 6.84 23.44
N LEU A 153 23.75 7.47 22.75
CA LEU A 153 22.58 6.77 22.22
C LEU A 153 23.04 5.62 21.31
N PRO A 154 22.33 4.46 21.31
CA PRO A 154 22.69 3.35 20.45
C PRO A 154 22.68 3.80 18.98
N ASP A 155 23.83 3.73 18.31
CA ASP A 155 23.92 4.06 16.89
C ASP A 155 23.37 2.90 16.03
N ALA A 156 23.07 3.17 14.77
CA ALA A 156 22.56 2.17 13.81
C ALA A 156 23.51 0.99 13.56
N GLY A 157 24.75 1.05 14.08
CA GLY A 157 25.76 -0.01 14.01
C GLY A 157 25.65 -1.09 15.10
N VAL A 158 24.69 -1.00 16.03
CA VAL A 158 24.48 -2.05 17.04
C VAL A 158 23.94 -3.33 16.36
N PRO A 159 24.47 -4.54 16.68
CA PRO A 159 24.02 -5.80 16.09
C PRO A 159 22.65 -6.25 16.64
N LEU A 160 21.62 -5.44 16.43
CA LEU A 160 20.22 -5.70 16.79
C LEU A 160 19.39 -5.87 15.52
N ALA A 161 18.37 -6.73 15.57
CA ALA A 161 17.37 -6.78 14.52
C ALA A 161 16.55 -5.48 14.53
N PHE A 162 16.09 -5.04 13.35
CA PHE A 162 15.31 -3.80 13.22
C PHE A 162 14.12 -3.72 14.18
N LYS A 163 13.41 -4.84 14.39
CA LYS A 163 12.28 -4.93 15.33
C LYS A 163 12.69 -4.63 16.77
N ASP A 164 13.85 -5.14 17.20
CA ASP A 164 14.34 -5.00 18.56
C ASP A 164 14.91 -3.59 18.78
N TYR A 165 15.57 -3.03 17.77
CA TYR A 165 16.02 -1.64 17.80
C TYR A 165 14.85 -0.65 17.85
N ALA A 166 13.82 -0.85 17.01
CA ALA A 166 12.61 -0.03 17.04
C ALA A 166 11.89 -0.13 18.40
N ALA A 167 11.85 -1.32 18.99
CA ALA A 167 11.28 -1.51 20.31
C ALA A 167 12.10 -0.82 21.41
N LEU A 168 13.44 -0.88 21.32
CA LEU A 168 14.34 -0.19 22.24
C LEU A 168 14.13 1.33 22.21
N VAL A 169 13.99 1.92 21.02
CA VAL A 169 13.73 3.36 20.86
C VAL A 169 12.37 3.75 21.44
N ALA A 170 11.32 2.96 21.19
CA ALA A 170 10.00 3.23 21.76
C ALA A 170 10.00 3.13 23.30
N VAL A 171 10.70 2.14 23.86
CA VAL A 171 10.87 1.99 25.32
C VAL A 171 11.66 3.17 25.90
N LEU A 172 12.69 3.66 25.21
CA LEU A 172 13.44 4.83 25.64
C LEU A 172 12.56 6.08 25.75
N LEU A 173 11.52 6.18 24.93
CA LEU A 173 10.56 7.28 24.90
C LEU A 173 9.32 7.00 25.79
N ASP A 174 9.38 6.04 26.70
CA ASP A 174 8.25 5.61 27.56
C ASP A 174 7.00 5.15 26.78
N ILE A 175 7.15 4.70 25.53
CA ILE A 175 6.06 4.17 24.70
C ILE A 175 5.99 2.64 24.87
N PRO A 176 4.85 2.07 25.31
CA PRO A 176 4.74 0.63 25.52
C PRO A 176 4.70 -0.13 24.19
N VAL A 177 5.66 -1.06 23.99
CA VAL A 177 5.69 -1.96 22.82
C VAL A 177 5.13 -3.32 23.22
N ARG A 178 3.97 -3.66 22.69
CA ARG A 178 3.37 -4.96 22.96
C ARG A 178 3.98 -6.04 22.08
N SER A 179 4.82 -6.90 22.65
CA SER A 179 5.11 -8.21 22.08
C SER A 179 4.01 -9.22 22.50
N ALA A 180 3.77 -10.27 21.71
CA ALA A 180 2.75 -11.26 22.04
C ALA A 180 2.99 -11.98 23.39
N HIS A 181 4.18 -11.82 23.98
CA HIS A 181 4.60 -12.47 25.23
C HIS A 181 4.13 -11.74 26.50
N ALA A 182 3.69 -10.48 26.44
CA ALA A 182 3.37 -9.65 27.62
C ALA A 182 1.85 -9.50 27.88
N LEU A 183 1.06 -10.55 27.64
CA LEU A 183 -0.34 -10.58 28.07
C LEU A 183 -0.44 -10.98 29.54
N PRO A 184 -1.09 -10.18 30.42
CA PRO A 184 -1.51 -10.67 31.73
C PRO A 184 -2.52 -11.81 31.52
N ALA A 185 -2.42 -12.85 32.34
CA ALA A 185 -3.04 -14.16 32.23
C ALA A 185 -4.59 -14.22 32.35
N GLY A 186 -5.34 -13.22 31.88
CA GLY A 186 -6.78 -13.09 32.16
C GLY A 186 -7.70 -12.66 31.01
N ALA A 187 -7.20 -12.39 29.79
CA ALA A 187 -8.08 -11.99 28.68
C ALA A 187 -8.31 -13.17 27.70
N PRO A 188 -9.57 -13.52 27.36
CA PRO A 188 -9.86 -14.64 26.46
C PRO A 188 -9.30 -14.35 25.07
N ALA A 189 -8.44 -15.25 24.59
CA ALA A 189 -7.85 -15.17 23.26
C ALA A 189 -8.90 -15.53 22.18
N PRO A 190 -9.17 -14.69 21.17
CA PRO A 190 -9.79 -15.16 19.95
C PRO A 190 -8.77 -16.00 19.16
N ALA A 191 -9.16 -17.22 18.84
CA ALA A 191 -8.33 -18.19 18.14
C ALA A 191 -7.88 -17.69 16.75
N GLY A 192 -6.56 -17.76 16.46
CA GLY A 192 -6.06 -17.82 15.07
C GLY A 192 -5.06 -16.79 14.55
N ALA A 193 -4.47 -15.88 15.35
CA ALA A 193 -3.69 -14.74 14.81
C ALA A 193 -2.27 -14.55 15.39
N GLY A 194 -1.44 -15.61 15.42
CA GLY A 194 -0.17 -15.62 16.14
C GLY A 194 0.99 -14.78 15.56
N LYS A 195 0.95 -14.33 14.30
CA LYS A 195 2.04 -13.53 13.69
C LYS A 195 1.68 -12.06 13.44
N THR A 196 0.43 -11.79 13.06
CA THR A 196 -0.02 -10.44 12.66
C THR A 196 -0.16 -9.49 13.86
N LYS A 197 -0.45 -10.02 15.06
CA LYS A 197 -0.62 -9.20 16.27
C LYS A 197 0.68 -8.60 16.82
N GLU A 198 1.82 -9.28 16.64
CA GLU A 198 3.11 -8.73 17.08
C GLU A 198 3.54 -7.55 16.23
N THR A 199 3.28 -7.60 14.92
CA THR A 199 3.62 -6.51 14.02
C THR A 199 2.73 -5.30 14.25
N THR A 200 1.44 -5.49 14.54
CA THR A 200 0.53 -4.37 14.82
C THR A 200 0.90 -3.61 16.09
N GLY A 201 1.35 -4.29 17.16
CA GLY A 201 1.76 -3.61 18.41
C GLY A 201 2.99 -2.71 18.22
N LEU A 202 3.96 -3.15 17.42
CA LEU A 202 5.11 -2.31 17.06
C LEU A 202 4.70 -1.15 16.15
N ILE A 203 3.79 -1.38 15.21
CA ILE A 203 3.29 -0.33 14.29
C ILE A 203 2.54 0.76 15.07
N GLU A 204 1.70 0.39 16.05
CA GLU A 204 1.02 1.34 16.92
C GLU A 204 2.01 2.18 17.74
N ALA A 205 3.06 1.56 18.31
CA ALA A 205 4.13 2.27 19.00
C ALA A 205 4.91 3.23 18.09
N LEU A 206 5.28 2.77 16.89
CA LEU A 206 5.99 3.60 15.91
C LEU A 206 5.13 4.75 15.40
N HIS A 207 3.82 4.56 15.28
CA HIS A 207 2.89 5.63 14.93
C HIS A 207 3.00 6.77 15.95
N LEU A 208 2.97 6.48 17.26
CA LEU A 208 3.17 7.51 18.29
C LEU A 208 4.56 8.16 18.25
N VAL A 209 5.63 7.40 18.00
CA VAL A 209 6.98 7.97 17.84
C VAL A 209 7.00 9.01 16.72
N PHE A 210 6.40 8.70 15.57
CA PHE A 210 6.34 9.63 14.45
C PHE A 210 5.38 10.79 14.69
N SER A 211 4.25 10.56 15.36
CA SER A 211 3.34 11.63 15.77
C SER A 211 4.03 12.60 16.72
N LEU A 212 4.74 12.09 17.74
CA LEU A 212 5.53 12.88 18.68
C LEU A 212 6.59 13.72 17.95
N PHE A 213 7.33 13.10 17.03
CA PHE A 213 8.31 13.81 16.21
C PHE A 213 7.69 14.91 15.34
N SER A 214 6.53 14.63 14.73
CA SER A 214 5.79 15.62 13.92
C SER A 214 5.32 16.79 14.77
N GLU A 215 4.81 16.55 15.99
CA GLU A 215 4.39 17.62 16.90
C GLU A 215 5.58 18.45 17.40
N PHE A 216 6.73 17.84 17.66
CA PHE A 216 7.96 18.58 17.96
C PHE A 216 8.41 19.47 16.79
N GLN A 217 8.29 19.01 15.53
CA GLN A 217 8.62 19.84 14.37
C GLN A 217 7.64 20.99 14.14
N ASN A 218 6.35 20.78 14.43
CA ASN A 218 5.30 21.77 14.25
C ASN A 218 5.26 22.79 15.39
N SER A 219 5.67 22.40 16.59
CA SER A 219 5.65 23.24 17.78
C SER A 219 6.77 24.29 17.75
N GLY A 220 6.38 25.56 17.64
CA GLY A 220 7.33 26.69 17.65
C GLY A 220 8.15 26.85 18.94
N HIS A 221 7.77 26.18 20.03
CA HIS A 221 8.50 26.16 21.30
C HIS A 221 9.82 25.38 21.27
N PHE A 222 9.98 24.47 20.31
CA PHE A 222 11.14 23.57 20.21
C PHE A 222 12.00 23.87 18.96
N ARG A 223 11.77 25.02 18.32
CA ARG A 223 12.51 25.49 17.14
C ARG A 223 13.67 26.40 17.51
#